data_AF-A0A7W1G6T8-F1
#
_entry.id   AF-A0A7W1G6T8-F1
#
_cell.length_a   1.000
_cell.length_b   1.000
_cell.length_c   1.000
_cell.angle_alpha   90.00
_cell.angle_beta   90.00
_cell.angle_gamma   90.00
#
_symmetry.space_group_name_H-M   'P 1'
#
loop_
_entity.id
_entity.type
_entity.pdbx_description
1 polymer ?
#
loop_
_entity_poly.entity_id
_entity_poly.type
_entity_poly.pdbx_seq_one_letter_code
_entity_poly.pdbx_strand_id
1 'polypeptide(L)'
;MAPLRACVPWSDETARLCACPISSDDYLELVDQTGRIVRSGKRGAIPSHLAPILERLDVDLERWLAAMANGGRFGGSAIGCAWARAKEAVRRGVKWIVDRTRLHRNGAEDGVTA
;
A
#
# COMPACT_ATOMS: atom_id res chain seq x y z
N MET A 1 -11.70 -3.77 9.37
CA MET A 1 -11.36 -2.34 9.14
C MET A 1 -9.86 -2.25 8.96
N ALA A 2 -9.37 -1.93 7.76
CA ALA A 2 -7.93 -1.79 7.51
C ALA A 2 -7.34 -0.74 8.48
N PRO A 3 -6.12 -0.94 9.00
CA PRO A 3 -5.54 -0.09 10.03
C PRO A 3 -5.01 1.21 9.40
N LEU A 4 -5.92 2.07 8.96
CA LEU A 4 -5.61 3.36 8.32
C LEU A 4 -5.11 4.43 9.29
N ARG A 5 -4.92 4.11 10.57
CA ARG A 5 -4.67 5.15 11.58
C ARG A 5 -3.38 5.95 11.38
N ALA A 6 -2.41 5.53 10.55
CA ALA A 6 -1.21 6.34 10.27
C ALA A 6 -0.33 5.82 9.11
N CYS A 7 -0.92 5.44 7.99
CA CYS A 7 -0.18 5.04 6.78
C CYS A 7 -0.06 6.14 5.74
N VAL A 8 -0.55 7.31 6.12
CA VAL A 8 -0.77 8.46 5.26
C VAL A 8 -0.40 9.67 6.10
N PRO A 9 0.52 10.54 5.67
CA PRO A 9 0.79 11.78 6.40
C PRO A 9 -0.51 12.60 6.44
N TRP A 10 -1.17 12.64 7.59
CA TRP A 10 -2.47 13.30 7.78
C TRP A 10 -2.33 14.84 7.92
N SER A 11 -1.29 15.44 7.35
CA SER A 11 -1.13 16.90 7.28
C SER A 11 -0.16 17.31 6.17
N ASP A 12 -0.40 18.47 5.55
CA ASP A 12 0.49 19.08 4.55
C ASP A 12 1.95 19.21 5.04
N GLU A 13 2.13 19.39 6.34
CA GLU A 13 3.43 19.50 7.00
C GLU A 13 4.20 18.17 6.99
N THR A 14 3.48 17.04 7.18
CA THR A 14 4.11 15.72 7.17
C THR A 14 4.26 15.14 5.76
N ALA A 15 3.48 15.61 4.79
CA ALA A 15 3.62 15.27 3.37
C ALA A 15 4.97 15.73 2.81
N ARG A 16 5.45 16.93 3.21
CA ARG A 16 6.76 17.47 2.79
C ARG A 16 7.96 16.65 3.26
N LEU A 17 7.79 15.89 4.35
CA LEU A 17 8.82 15.03 4.93
C LEU A 17 8.80 13.61 4.34
N CYS A 18 7.73 13.25 3.62
CA CYS A 18 7.54 11.93 3.05
C CYS A 18 7.91 11.96 1.56
N ALA A 19 8.76 11.05 1.12
CA ALA A 19 9.03 10.87 -0.31
C ALA A 19 7.81 10.28 -1.08
N CYS A 20 6.77 9.87 -0.37
CA CYS A 20 5.60 9.18 -0.92
C CYS A 20 4.28 9.62 -0.26
N PRO A 21 3.86 10.90 -0.37
CA PRO A 21 2.58 11.31 0.17
C PRO A 21 1.45 10.62 -0.61
N ILE A 22 0.51 10.05 0.13
CA ILE A 22 -0.80 9.60 -0.37
C ILE A 22 -1.86 10.44 0.35
N SER A 23 -3.02 10.67 -0.26
CA SER A 23 -4.14 11.32 0.41
C SER A 23 -5.12 10.24 0.93
N SER A 24 -6.05 10.61 1.82
CA SER A 24 -7.15 9.70 2.17
C SER A 24 -8.01 9.38 0.97
N ASP A 25 -8.21 10.35 0.07
CA ASP A 25 -9.02 10.19 -1.14
C ASP A 25 -8.36 9.22 -2.12
N ASP A 26 -7.06 9.36 -2.37
CA ASP A 26 -6.27 8.45 -3.21
C ASP A 26 -6.37 7.00 -2.70
N TYR A 27 -6.30 6.82 -1.38
CA TYR A 27 -6.42 5.50 -0.77
C TYR A 27 -7.84 4.92 -0.92
N LEU A 28 -8.87 5.73 -0.67
CA LEU A 28 -10.26 5.29 -0.81
C LEU A 28 -10.60 4.97 -2.26
N GLU A 29 -10.11 5.76 -3.21
CA GLU A 29 -10.25 5.52 -4.64
C GLU A 29 -9.59 4.19 -5.05
N LEU A 30 -8.35 3.96 -4.60
CA LEU A 30 -7.64 2.69 -4.83
C LEU A 30 -8.43 1.49 -4.30
N VAL A 31 -8.94 1.57 -3.07
CA VAL A 31 -9.71 0.48 -2.45
C VAL A 31 -11.05 0.27 -3.14
N ASP A 32 -11.81 1.32 -3.44
CA ASP A 32 -13.11 1.23 -4.11
C ASP A 32 -12.98 0.59 -5.49
N GLN A 33 -12.06 1.10 -6.32
CA GLN A 33 -11.82 0.58 -7.66
C GLN A 33 -11.34 -0.87 -7.62
N THR A 34 -10.42 -1.19 -6.71
CA THR A 34 -9.96 -2.57 -6.56
C THR A 34 -11.10 -3.50 -6.12
N GLY A 35 -11.96 -3.06 -5.20
CA GLY A 35 -13.12 -3.82 -4.76
C GLY A 35 -14.11 -4.10 -5.89
N ARG A 36 -14.33 -3.13 -6.79
CA ARG A 36 -15.16 -3.31 -8.00
C ARG A 36 -14.54 -4.32 -8.96
N ILE A 37 -13.23 -4.25 -9.20
CA ILE A 37 -12.51 -5.18 -10.07
C ILE A 37 -12.64 -6.61 -9.53
N VAL A 38 -12.31 -6.82 -8.25
CA VAL A 38 -12.42 -8.12 -7.56
C VAL A 38 -13.85 -8.67 -7.64
N ARG A 39 -14.87 -7.85 -7.35
CA ARG A 39 -16.27 -8.25 -7.40
C ARG A 39 -16.74 -8.60 -8.82
N SER A 40 -16.26 -7.87 -9.83
CA SER A 40 -16.66 -8.07 -11.23
C SER A 40 -16.08 -9.36 -11.85
N GLY A 41 -15.18 -10.06 -11.16
CA GLY A 41 -14.50 -11.25 -11.68
C GLY A 41 -13.57 -10.97 -12.86
N LYS A 42 -13.42 -9.70 -13.27
CA LYS A 42 -12.50 -9.28 -14.32
C LYS A 42 -11.08 -9.32 -13.75
N ARG A 43 -10.39 -10.42 -13.99
CA ARG A 43 -8.93 -10.48 -13.90
C ARG A 43 -8.35 -9.62 -15.04
N GLY A 44 -8.28 -8.31 -14.87
CA GLY A 44 -7.68 -7.48 -15.91
C GLY A 44 -7.80 -5.97 -15.69
N ALA A 45 -6.63 -5.34 -15.77
CA ALA A 45 -6.36 -3.91 -15.76
C ALA A 45 -6.86 -3.16 -14.53
N ILE A 46 -5.96 -2.95 -13.58
CA ILE A 46 -6.08 -1.79 -12.70
C ILE A 46 -6.12 -0.54 -13.59
N PRO A 47 -7.08 0.38 -13.38
CA PRO A 47 -7.11 1.64 -14.08
C PRO A 47 -5.74 2.31 -14.05
N SER A 48 -5.27 2.81 -15.19
CA SER A 48 -3.93 3.39 -15.34
C SER A 48 -3.63 4.51 -14.33
N HIS A 49 -4.66 5.20 -13.82
CA HIS A 49 -4.52 6.23 -12.79
C HIS A 49 -4.23 5.69 -11.37
N LEU A 50 -4.47 4.40 -11.11
CA LEU A 50 -4.22 3.78 -9.80
C LEU A 50 -2.83 3.15 -9.68
N ALA A 51 -2.18 2.81 -10.80
CA ALA A 51 -0.81 2.30 -10.81
C ALA A 51 0.18 3.27 -10.12
N PRO A 52 0.13 4.59 -10.36
CA PRO A 52 0.93 5.57 -9.63
C PRO A 52 0.67 5.60 -8.11
N ILE A 53 -0.53 5.21 -7.66
CA ILE A 53 -0.84 5.13 -6.22
C ILE A 53 -0.12 3.94 -5.58
N LEU A 54 -0.17 2.77 -6.23
CA LEU A 54 0.53 1.57 -5.76
C LEU A 54 2.05 1.73 -5.79
N GLU A 55 2.58 2.40 -6.80
CA GLU A 55 4.01 2.77 -6.88
C GLU A 55 4.44 3.63 -5.70
N ARG A 56 3.70 4.70 -5.39
CA ARG A 56 3.97 5.56 -4.21
C ARG A 56 3.95 4.78 -2.91
N LEU A 57 3.03 3.81 -2.77
CA LEU A 57 2.95 2.97 -1.58
C LEU A 57 4.04 1.90 -1.49
N ASP A 58 4.88 1.76 -2.51
CA ASP A 58 5.80 0.64 -2.67
C ASP A 58 5.08 -0.70 -2.53
N VAL A 59 3.91 -0.80 -3.17
CA VAL A 59 3.05 -1.99 -3.16
C VAL A 59 3.10 -2.63 -4.55
N ASP A 60 3.32 -3.93 -4.57
CA ASP A 60 3.20 -4.73 -5.78
C ASP A 60 1.73 -4.95 -6.15
N LEU A 61 1.47 -4.83 -7.45
CA LEU A 61 0.13 -4.89 -8.02
C LEU A 61 -0.51 -6.26 -7.83
N GLU A 62 0.22 -7.33 -8.12
CA GLU A 62 -0.31 -8.69 -8.06
C GLU A 62 -0.59 -9.10 -6.62
N ARG A 63 0.34 -8.78 -5.71
CA ARG A 63 0.20 -9.00 -4.26
C ARG A 63 -0.97 -8.19 -3.68
N TRP A 64 -1.17 -6.96 -4.13
CA TRP A 64 -2.34 -6.14 -3.77
C TRP A 64 -3.66 -6.79 -4.19
N LEU A 65 -3.77 -7.18 -5.48
CA LEU A 65 -4.97 -7.82 -6.00
C LEU A 65 -5.26 -9.16 -5.31
N ALA A 66 -4.23 -9.96 -5.05
CA ALA A 66 -4.36 -11.22 -4.32
C ALA A 66 -4.87 -11.00 -2.87
N ALA A 67 -4.35 -9.99 -2.17
CA ALA A 67 -4.81 -9.66 -0.82
C ALA A 67 -6.28 -9.19 -0.82
N MET A 68 -6.67 -8.38 -1.81
CA MET A 68 -8.03 -7.86 -1.94
C MET A 68 -9.04 -8.94 -2.37
N ALA A 69 -8.64 -9.86 -3.24
CA ALA A 69 -9.44 -11.02 -3.62
C ALA A 69 -9.71 -11.99 -2.46
N ASN A 70 -8.77 -12.09 -1.51
CA ASN A 70 -8.89 -12.94 -0.32
C ASN A 70 -9.63 -12.25 0.85
N GLY A 71 -10.65 -11.45 0.53
CA GLY A 71 -11.48 -10.74 1.51
C GLY A 71 -10.81 -9.54 2.18
N GLY A 72 -9.78 -8.95 1.55
CA GLY A 72 -9.08 -7.77 2.07
C GLY A 72 -8.38 -8.04 3.41
N ARG A 73 -7.94 -9.28 3.65
CA ARG A 73 -7.21 -9.65 4.87
C ARG A 73 -5.80 -9.10 4.81
N PHE A 74 -5.66 -7.83 5.18
CA PHE A 74 -4.36 -7.22 5.41
C PHE A 74 -3.72 -7.83 6.65
N GLY A 75 -2.75 -8.72 6.43
CA GLY A 75 -1.93 -9.32 7.49
C GLY A 75 -0.85 -8.38 8.02
N GLY A 76 -0.70 -7.20 7.40
CA GLY A 76 0.12 -6.09 7.87
C GLY A 76 -0.65 -5.11 8.75
N SER A 77 0.08 -4.40 9.60
CA SER A 77 -0.50 -3.36 10.46
C SER A 77 -0.25 -1.93 9.96
N ALA A 78 0.45 -1.80 8.83
CA ALA A 78 0.65 -0.54 8.10
C ALA A 78 0.89 -0.80 6.61
N ILE A 79 0.46 0.14 5.75
CA ILE A 79 0.68 0.21 4.30
C ILE A 79 1.46 1.51 4.01
N GLY A 80 2.24 1.57 2.95
CA GLY A 80 3.04 2.74 2.58
C GLY A 80 4.50 2.40 2.30
N CYS A 81 5.23 3.33 1.68
CA CYS A 81 6.63 3.09 1.33
C CYS A 81 7.49 2.83 2.57
N ALA A 82 8.70 2.30 2.37
CA ALA A 82 9.60 1.90 3.47
C ALA A 82 9.79 3.02 4.52
N TRP A 83 9.90 4.28 4.07
CA TRP A 83 9.98 5.44 4.95
C TRP A 83 8.74 5.61 5.84
N ALA A 84 7.54 5.54 5.27
CA ALA A 84 6.29 5.69 6.01
C ALA A 84 6.12 4.56 7.04
N ARG A 85 6.49 3.33 6.68
CA ARG A 85 6.49 2.18 7.59
C ARG A 85 7.51 2.33 8.72
N ALA A 86 8.71 2.84 8.43
CA ALA A 86 9.73 3.11 9.44
C ALA A 86 9.28 4.20 10.43
N LYS A 87 8.71 5.29 9.92
CA LYS A 87 8.14 6.36 10.76
C LYS A 87 7.02 5.85 11.66
N GLU A 88 6.14 5.00 11.11
CA GLU A 88 5.05 4.40 11.90
C GLU A 88 5.57 3.40 12.94
N ALA A 89 6.67 2.69 12.66
CA ALA A 89 7.32 1.82 13.64
C ALA A 89 7.83 2.64 14.85
N VAL A 90 8.52 3.75 14.58
CA VAL A 90 8.99 4.69 15.61
C VAL A 90 7.83 5.24 16.44
N ARG A 91 6.74 5.68 15.80
CA ARG A 91 5.55 6.20 16.50
C ARG A 91 4.94 5.15 17.45
N ARG A 92 4.99 3.88 17.07
CA ARG A 92 4.48 2.76 17.89
C ARG A 92 5.47 2.27 18.96
N GLY A 93 6.70 2.78 18.98
CA GLY A 93 7.76 2.27 19.86
C GLY A 93 8.21 0.86 19.50
N VAL A 94 8.02 0.43 18.24
CA VAL A 94 8.44 -0.89 17.75
C VAL A 94 9.58 -0.76 16.76
N LYS A 95 10.44 -1.78 16.68
CA LYS A 95 11.64 -1.74 15.82
C LYS A 95 11.32 -1.84 14.32
N TRP A 96 10.25 -2.53 13.95
CA TRP A 96 9.76 -2.65 12.56
C TRP A 96 8.29 -3.04 12.52
N ILE A 97 7.65 -2.84 11.37
CA ILE A 97 6.28 -3.30 11.10
C ILE A 97 6.35 -4.52 10.19
N VAL A 98 5.79 -5.63 10.64
CA VAL A 98 5.69 -6.84 9.83
C VAL A 98 4.56 -6.70 8.83
N ASP A 99 4.87 -6.93 7.55
CA ASP A 99 3.88 -7.17 6.51
C ASP A 99 3.75 -8.68 6.28
N ARG A 100 2.73 -9.31 6.89
CA ARG A 100 2.46 -10.75 6.69
C ARG A 100 1.84 -11.05 5.33
N THR A 101 1.32 -10.03 4.65
CA THR A 101 0.66 -10.11 3.35
C THR A 101 1.64 -9.99 2.18
N ARG A 102 2.90 -9.62 2.46
CA ARG A 102 3.96 -9.43 1.45
C ARG A 102 3.53 -8.49 0.32
N LEU A 103 2.77 -7.44 0.64
CA LEU A 103 2.33 -6.41 -0.29
C LEU A 103 3.50 -5.65 -0.91
N HIS A 104 4.56 -5.45 -0.15
CA HIS A 104 5.69 -4.64 -0.58
C HIS A 104 6.63 -5.41 -1.49
N ARG A 105 7.22 -4.72 -2.47
CA ARG A 105 8.31 -5.26 -3.27
C ARG A 105 9.48 -5.62 -2.35
N ASN A 106 10.00 -6.84 -2.49
CA ASN A 106 11.20 -7.24 -1.76
C ASN A 106 12.40 -6.63 -2.49
N GLY A 107 13.22 -5.82 -1.82
CA GLY A 107 14.45 -5.26 -2.40
C GLY A 107 15.53 -6.28 -2.80
N ALA A 108 15.19 -7.59 -2.84
CA ALA A 108 16.09 -8.69 -3.16
C ALA A 108 15.61 -9.56 -4.35
N GLU A 109 14.41 -9.33 -4.90
CA GLU A 109 13.85 -10.20 -5.95
C GLU A 109 13.74 -9.52 -7.33
N ASP A 110 13.90 -8.20 -7.41
CA ASP A 110 13.91 -7.43 -8.67
C ASP A 110 15.34 -7.27 -9.23
N GLY A 111 16.13 -8.34 -9.11
CA GLY A 111 17.37 -8.50 -9.87
C GLY A 111 17.01 -8.64 -11.34
N VAL A 112 17.02 -7.52 -12.04
CA VAL A 112 17.00 -7.43 -13.51
C VAL A 112 17.92 -8.50 -14.09
N THR A 113 17.32 -9.49 -14.74
CA THR A 113 17.96 -10.20 -15.83
C THR A 113 18.11 -9.21 -16.98
N ALA A 114 19.31 -8.67 -17.16
CA ALA A 114 19.82 -8.14 -18.42
C ALA A 114 21.35 -8.09 -18.35
#